data_AF-A0AB73NMI7-F1
#
_entry.id   AF-A0AB73NMI7-F1
#
_cell.length_a   1.000
_cell.length_b   1.000
_cell.length_c   1.000
_cell.angle_alpha   90.00
_cell.angle_beta   90.00
_cell.angle_gamma   90.00
#
_symmetry.space_group_name_H-M   'P 1'
#
loop_
_entity.id
_entity.type
_entity.pdbx_description
1 polymer ?
#
loop_
_entity_poly.entity_id
_entity_poly.type
_entity_poly.pdbx_seq_one_letter_code
_entity_poly.pdbx_strand_id
1 'polypeptide(L)'
;MKQHGVALLLVLSVTLLMSTMVSIAYFYLIDMFYFVANSQFNQSNKRLLLSSEDVFLKNIVEKMLNKASFETIPSMLLTSESVIRINNRDVHYKIIDRTNCFNVNTLHYNLSYINNDDYIYPWLVLKYLLQLNDIQSTVLNEIIMELNHAYQANSKKININSGYGHSVLAIRNALLVGDSIGSLLNIDDEDFLKIVPFLCYRNDTTLLVNINTLKAKHSPLLQAIFMNEINESDINKAILFKSNNKFETIDSFFDFIVTNSIIDINKMNKIRDINRLKFLHDEYYFSSIFRLESKGGVHQLMSLFHMNEKDVTVLQRRLSFSEEYKKSRFPSINTND
;
A
#
# COMPACT_ATOMS: atom_id res chain seq x y z
N MET A 1 54.62 40.95 50.48
CA MET A 1 53.69 41.15 49.35
C MET A 1 53.66 39.94 48.40
N LYS A 2 53.21 38.74 48.84
CA LYS A 2 53.13 37.54 47.98
C LYS A 2 51.79 36.79 48.01
N GLN A 3 50.88 37.14 48.92
CA GLN A 3 49.59 36.43 49.09
C GLN A 3 48.43 37.00 48.26
N HIS A 4 48.48 38.28 47.85
CA HIS A 4 47.35 38.92 47.14
C HIS A 4 47.19 38.43 45.69
N GLY A 5 48.28 38.05 45.02
CA GLY A 5 48.23 37.51 43.66
C GLY A 5 47.67 36.08 43.59
N VAL A 6 47.95 35.25 44.60
CA VAL A 6 47.42 33.88 44.69
C VAL A 6 45.93 33.89 45.03
N ALA A 7 45.51 34.77 45.94
CA ALA A 7 44.09 34.94 46.27
C ALA A 7 43.29 35.44 45.05
N LEU A 8 43.83 36.40 44.29
CA LEU A 8 43.19 36.89 43.07
C LEU A 8 43.06 35.79 42.00
N LEU A 9 44.12 35.01 41.77
CA LEU A 9 44.07 33.88 40.84
C LEU A 9 43.03 32.84 41.25
N LEU A 10 42.92 32.53 42.53
CA LEU A 10 41.96 31.55 43.03
C LEU A 10 40.52 32.05 42.83
N VAL A 11 40.25 33.32 43.13
CA VAL A 11 38.95 33.94 42.85
C VAL A 11 38.64 33.92 41.35
N LEU A 12 39.61 34.26 40.50
CA LEU A 12 39.42 34.30 39.05
C LEU A 12 39.17 32.89 38.49
N SER A 13 39.89 31.88 38.95
CA SER A 13 39.66 30.47 38.60
C SER A 13 38.28 29.98 39.06
N VAL A 14 37.82 30.35 40.26
CA VAL A 14 36.48 29.99 40.75
C VAL A 14 35.39 30.70 39.93
N THR A 15 35.56 31.99 39.61
CA THR A 15 34.59 32.71 38.77
C THR A 15 34.51 32.16 37.36
N LEU A 16 35.65 31.77 36.77
CA LEU A 16 35.69 31.12 35.46
C LEU A 16 34.94 29.77 35.50
N LEU A 17 35.17 28.96 36.53
CA LEU A 17 34.51 27.67 36.71
C LEU A 17 32.99 27.83 36.94
N MET A 18 32.58 28.82 37.72
CA MET A 18 31.15 29.14 37.90
C MET A 18 30.52 29.64 36.60
N SER A 19 31.23 30.47 35.84
CA SER A 19 30.76 30.98 34.54
C SER A 19 30.59 29.85 33.52
N THR A 20 31.51 28.87 33.47
CA THR A 20 31.40 27.74 32.56
C THR A 20 30.25 26.82 32.98
N MET A 21 30.07 26.54 34.28
CA MET A 21 28.94 25.76 34.78
C MET A 21 27.59 26.40 34.44
N VAL A 22 27.45 27.72 34.64
CA VAL A 22 26.22 28.45 34.31
C VAL A 22 25.97 28.44 32.80
N SER A 23 27.01 28.64 31.99
CA SER A 23 26.91 28.59 30.52
C SER A 23 26.44 27.21 30.04
N ILE A 24 27.03 26.13 30.54
CA ILE A 24 26.64 24.76 30.21
C ILE A 24 25.18 24.49 30.64
N ALA A 25 24.81 24.87 31.86
CA ALA A 25 23.44 24.72 32.34
C ALA A 25 22.42 25.49 31.49
N TYR A 26 22.79 26.69 31.02
CA TYR A 26 21.97 27.49 30.12
C TYR A 26 21.76 26.82 28.76
N PHE A 27 22.83 26.27 28.15
CA PHE A 27 22.72 25.52 26.90
C PHE A 27 21.81 24.29 27.04
N TYR A 28 21.99 23.48 28.09
CA TYR A 28 21.12 22.33 28.33
C TYR A 28 19.66 22.70 28.55
N LEU A 29 19.41 23.83 29.22
CA LEU A 29 18.06 24.31 29.47
C LEU A 29 17.40 24.78 28.17
N ILE A 30 18.12 25.48 27.29
CA ILE A 30 17.63 25.84 25.95
C ILE A 30 17.30 24.58 25.14
N ASP A 31 18.21 23.61 25.11
CA ASP A 31 18.01 22.36 24.37
C ASP A 31 16.76 21.64 24.89
N MET A 32 16.63 21.54 26.22
CA MET A 32 15.46 20.92 26.86
C MET A 32 14.16 21.64 26.49
N PHE A 33 14.13 22.98 26.50
CA PHE A 33 12.97 23.75 26.05
C PHE A 33 12.64 23.47 24.58
N TYR A 34 13.66 23.41 23.72
CA TYR A 34 13.48 23.09 22.30
C TYR A 34 12.90 21.68 22.11
N PHE A 35 13.45 20.67 22.79
CA PHE A 35 12.95 19.30 22.74
C PHE A 35 11.50 19.19 23.21
N VAL A 36 11.15 19.84 24.32
CA VAL A 36 9.78 19.84 24.86
C VAL A 36 8.83 20.54 23.90
N ALA A 37 9.21 21.70 23.36
CA ALA A 37 8.39 22.43 22.40
C ALA A 37 8.14 21.61 21.13
N ASN A 38 9.18 20.99 20.57
CA ASN A 38 9.06 20.14 19.39
C ASN A 38 8.21 18.88 19.67
N SER A 39 8.38 18.25 20.83
CA SER A 39 7.57 17.09 21.24
C SER A 39 6.09 17.45 21.38
N GLN A 40 5.76 18.57 22.03
CA GLN A 40 4.38 19.05 22.14
C GLN A 40 3.78 19.38 20.77
N PHE A 41 4.55 20.04 19.91
CA PHE A 41 4.13 20.35 18.54
C PHE A 41 3.82 19.09 17.74
N ASN A 42 4.71 18.10 17.75
CA ASN A 42 4.53 16.81 17.08
C ASN A 42 3.31 16.05 17.63
N GLN A 43 3.12 16.04 18.95
CA GLN A 43 1.96 15.43 19.59
C GLN A 43 0.66 16.12 19.18
N SER A 44 0.65 17.46 19.07
CA SER A 44 -0.51 18.23 18.61
C SER A 44 -0.86 17.89 17.16
N ASN A 45 0.14 17.81 16.27
CA ASN A 45 -0.08 17.47 14.86
C ASN A 45 -0.56 16.03 14.69
N LYS A 46 -0.01 15.09 15.46
CA LYS A 46 -0.51 13.72 15.54
C LYS A 46 -1.98 13.66 15.94
N ARG A 47 -2.38 14.36 17.00
CA ARG A 47 -3.78 14.41 17.46
C ARG A 47 -4.71 14.98 16.39
N LEU A 48 -4.26 16.01 15.67
CA LEU A 48 -5.04 16.63 14.59
C LEU A 48 -5.25 15.67 13.42
N LEU A 49 -4.21 14.94 13.01
CA LEU A 49 -4.31 13.92 11.95
C LEU A 49 -5.27 12.80 12.34
N LEU A 50 -5.20 12.29 13.58
CA LEU A 50 -6.13 11.28 14.09
C LEU A 50 -7.56 11.80 14.14
N SER A 51 -7.75 13.05 14.60
CA SER A 51 -9.09 13.67 14.62
C SER A 51 -9.66 13.82 13.19
N SER A 52 -8.80 14.08 12.21
CA SER A 52 -9.19 14.17 10.80
C SER A 52 -9.61 12.82 10.24
N GLU A 53 -8.93 11.74 10.63
CA GLU A 53 -9.35 10.38 10.33
C GLU A 53 -10.71 10.05 10.95
N ASP A 54 -10.96 10.43 12.21
CA ASP A 54 -12.24 10.18 12.87
C ASP A 54 -13.39 10.92 12.17
N VAL A 55 -13.17 12.19 11.78
CA VAL A 55 -14.14 12.96 10.98
C VAL A 55 -14.38 12.31 9.63
N PHE A 56 -13.32 11.85 8.97
CA PHE A 56 -13.39 11.15 7.70
C PHE A 56 -14.22 9.86 7.79
N LEU A 57 -13.97 9.02 8.81
CA LEU A 57 -14.71 7.79 9.06
C LEU A 57 -16.18 8.06 9.34
N LYS A 58 -16.48 9.07 10.18
CA LYS A 58 -17.86 9.45 10.48
C LYS A 58 -18.63 9.83 9.21
N ASN A 59 -18.02 10.61 8.32
CA ASN A 59 -18.63 10.97 7.03
C ASN A 59 -18.91 9.75 6.15
N ILE A 60 -18.01 8.75 6.13
CA ILE A 60 -18.25 7.51 5.38
C ILE A 60 -19.44 6.74 5.97
N VAL A 61 -19.47 6.57 7.30
CA VAL A 61 -20.55 5.85 7.99
C VAL A 61 -21.90 6.55 7.79
N GLU A 62 -21.95 7.88 7.89
CA GLU A 62 -23.16 8.67 7.61
C GLU A 62 -23.67 8.45 6.17
N LYS A 63 -22.76 8.37 5.19
CA LYS A 63 -23.13 8.07 3.80
C LYS A 63 -23.70 6.66 3.62
N MET A 64 -23.16 5.65 4.32
CA MET A 64 -23.74 4.31 4.31
C MET A 64 -25.15 4.28 4.90
N LEU A 65 -25.35 4.94 6.04
CA LEU A 65 -26.65 5.01 6.71
C LEU A 65 -27.71 5.70 5.83
N ASN A 66 -27.30 6.69 5.04
CA ASN A 66 -28.17 7.41 4.10
C ASN A 66 -28.45 6.63 2.79
N LYS A 67 -28.19 5.31 2.76
CA LYS A 67 -28.43 4.40 1.62
C LYS A 67 -27.68 4.78 0.33
N ALA A 68 -26.55 5.48 0.42
CA ALA A 68 -25.63 5.50 -0.71
C ALA A 68 -25.22 4.04 -0.98
N SER A 69 -25.37 3.55 -2.21
CA SER A 69 -24.95 2.19 -2.54
C SER A 69 -23.47 2.02 -2.25
N PHE A 70 -23.11 0.90 -1.60
CA PHE A 70 -21.75 0.55 -1.19
C PHE A 70 -20.71 0.80 -2.30
N GLU A 71 -21.07 0.51 -3.55
CA GLU A 71 -20.23 0.65 -4.75
C GLU A 71 -19.91 2.11 -5.10
N THR A 72 -20.83 3.02 -4.78
CA THR A 72 -20.70 4.45 -5.07
C THR A 72 -19.86 5.16 -4.03
N ILE A 73 -19.68 4.57 -2.85
CA ILE A 73 -18.87 5.16 -1.78
C ILE A 73 -17.39 5.21 -2.19
N PRO A 74 -16.74 4.12 -2.66
CA PRO A 74 -15.38 4.19 -3.18
C PRO A 74 -15.20 5.19 -4.33
N SER A 75 -16.17 5.26 -5.26
CA SER A 75 -16.08 6.20 -6.38
C SER A 75 -16.24 7.66 -5.94
N MET A 76 -17.16 7.94 -5.01
CA MET A 76 -17.37 9.26 -4.41
C MET A 76 -16.17 9.70 -3.56
N LEU A 77 -15.60 8.78 -2.78
CA LEU A 77 -14.44 9.04 -1.94
C LEU A 77 -13.18 9.38 -2.76
N LEU A 78 -13.03 8.76 -3.93
CA LEU A 78 -11.93 9.06 -4.85
C LEU A 78 -12.11 10.40 -5.59
N THR A 79 -13.30 11.03 -5.53
CA THR A 79 -13.64 12.26 -6.27
C THR A 79 -13.94 13.46 -5.36
N SER A 80 -14.16 13.27 -4.06
CA SER A 80 -14.47 14.35 -3.12
C SER A 80 -13.29 15.25 -2.79
N GLU A 81 -13.58 16.50 -2.42
CA GLU A 81 -12.59 17.46 -1.92
C GLU A 81 -11.68 16.82 -0.87
N SER A 82 -10.40 16.87 -1.15
CA SER A 82 -9.31 16.23 -0.43
C SER A 82 -8.85 17.04 0.78
N VAL A 83 -9.77 17.73 1.48
CA VAL A 83 -9.44 18.60 2.62
C VAL A 83 -10.44 18.43 3.76
N ILE A 84 -9.91 18.31 4.98
CA ILE A 84 -10.67 18.34 6.23
C ILE A 84 -10.16 19.53 7.04
N ARG A 85 -11.07 20.45 7.39
CA ARG A 85 -10.72 21.66 8.15
C ARG A 85 -11.10 21.49 9.61
N ILE A 86 -10.11 21.52 10.49
CA ILE A 86 -10.30 21.46 11.96
C ILE A 86 -9.51 22.61 12.58
N ASN A 87 -10.18 23.46 13.38
CA ASN A 87 -9.56 24.60 14.06
C ASN A 87 -8.73 25.50 13.12
N ASN A 88 -9.29 25.85 11.96
CA ASN A 88 -8.65 26.65 10.91
C ASN A 88 -7.35 26.05 10.34
N ARG A 89 -7.11 24.76 10.54
CA ARG A 89 -6.02 24.02 9.89
C ARG A 89 -6.60 23.06 8.87
N ASP A 90 -5.99 23.06 7.70
CA ASP A 90 -6.37 22.20 6.59
C ASP A 90 -5.53 20.93 6.62
N VAL A 91 -6.21 19.79 6.69
CA VAL A 91 -5.60 18.47 6.55
C VAL A 91 -6.00 17.92 5.21
N HIS A 92 -5.03 17.82 4.32
CA HIS A 92 -5.26 17.25 2.99
C HIS A 92 -5.32 15.73 3.08
N TYR A 93 -6.17 15.07 2.30
CA TYR A 93 -6.18 13.61 2.26
C TYR A 93 -6.31 13.05 0.85
N LYS A 94 -5.65 11.92 0.60
CA LYS A 94 -5.77 11.15 -0.65
C LYS A 94 -6.17 9.72 -0.33
N ILE A 95 -7.01 9.13 -1.18
CA ILE A 95 -7.41 7.72 -1.07
C ILE A 95 -6.75 6.90 -2.16
N ILE A 96 -6.38 5.67 -1.83
CA ILE A 96 -5.72 4.71 -2.70
C ILE A 96 -6.46 3.37 -2.59
N ASP A 97 -6.89 2.82 -3.72
CA ASP A 97 -7.50 1.49 -3.78
C ASP A 97 -6.48 0.42 -3.33
N ARG A 98 -6.89 -0.47 -2.41
CA ARG A 98 -6.10 -1.61 -1.92
C ARG A 98 -6.81 -2.96 -2.13
N THR A 99 -7.90 -2.96 -2.88
CA THR A 99 -8.65 -4.15 -3.27
C THR A 99 -8.26 -4.56 -4.67
N ASN A 100 -8.47 -3.71 -5.66
CA ASN A 100 -8.31 -4.03 -7.08
C ASN A 100 -6.88 -3.76 -7.56
N CYS A 101 -5.92 -4.42 -6.92
CA CYS A 101 -4.49 -4.28 -7.16
C CYS A 101 -3.79 -5.62 -6.93
N PHE A 102 -2.66 -5.82 -7.59
CA PHE A 102 -1.78 -6.94 -7.30
C PHE A 102 -1.11 -6.71 -5.94
N ASN A 103 -1.54 -7.48 -4.93
CA ASN A 103 -0.97 -7.44 -3.59
C ASN A 103 0.39 -8.13 -3.58
N VAL A 104 1.49 -7.37 -3.54
CA VAL A 104 2.86 -7.90 -3.58
C VAL A 104 3.13 -8.93 -2.48
N ASN A 105 2.43 -8.83 -1.34
CA ASN A 105 2.57 -9.79 -0.24
C ASN A 105 2.02 -11.18 -0.58
N THR A 106 1.36 -11.38 -1.73
CA THR A 106 1.01 -12.72 -2.22
C THR A 106 2.26 -13.54 -2.57
N LEU A 107 3.38 -12.88 -2.92
CA LEU A 107 4.66 -13.51 -3.20
C LEU A 107 5.37 -14.02 -1.93
N HIS A 108 4.98 -13.55 -0.74
CA HIS A 108 5.65 -13.83 0.54
C HIS A 108 5.21 -15.16 1.22
N TYR A 109 4.27 -15.89 0.63
CA TYR A 109 3.55 -16.96 1.33
C TYR A 109 4.40 -18.12 1.87
N ASN A 110 3.93 -18.70 2.97
CA ASN A 110 4.59 -19.84 3.62
C ASN A 110 4.30 -21.15 2.87
N LEU A 111 5.33 -21.64 2.22
CA LEU A 111 5.38 -22.74 1.28
C LEU A 111 5.26 -24.15 1.91
N SER A 112 4.70 -24.26 3.12
CA SER A 112 4.79 -25.49 3.91
C SER A 112 3.84 -26.59 3.43
N TYR A 113 2.64 -26.29 2.90
CA TYR A 113 1.70 -27.29 2.36
C TYR A 113 0.64 -26.64 1.45
N ILE A 114 0.77 -26.72 0.12
CA ILE A 114 -0.31 -26.29 -0.79
C ILE A 114 -0.37 -27.18 -2.04
N ASN A 115 -1.53 -27.16 -2.69
CA ASN A 115 -1.69 -27.50 -4.10
C ASN A 115 -0.72 -26.68 -4.96
N ASN A 116 -0.21 -27.30 -6.01
CA ASN A 116 0.88 -26.73 -6.80
C ASN A 116 0.47 -25.49 -7.61
N ASP A 117 -0.81 -25.37 -8.00
CA ASP A 117 -1.29 -24.21 -8.77
C ASP A 117 -1.31 -22.91 -7.93
N ASP A 118 -1.58 -23.00 -6.63
CA ASP A 118 -1.74 -21.85 -5.74
C ASP A 118 -0.45 -21.08 -5.47
N TYR A 119 0.72 -21.76 -5.55
CA TYR A 119 2.00 -21.10 -5.26
C TYR A 119 2.57 -20.36 -6.47
N ILE A 120 2.44 -20.93 -7.67
CA ILE A 120 2.99 -20.35 -8.89
C ILE A 120 2.11 -19.24 -9.44
N TYR A 121 0.80 -19.30 -9.19
CA TYR A 121 -0.17 -18.39 -9.77
C TYR A 121 0.13 -16.90 -9.54
N PRO A 122 0.44 -16.40 -8.32
CA PRO A 122 0.75 -14.99 -8.13
C PRO A 122 1.98 -14.51 -8.93
N TRP A 123 2.97 -15.37 -9.15
CA TRP A 123 4.15 -15.06 -9.97
C TRP A 123 3.78 -14.94 -11.45
N LEU A 124 2.89 -15.81 -11.93
CA LEU A 124 2.38 -15.74 -13.29
C LEU A 124 1.53 -14.48 -13.50
N VAL A 125 0.64 -14.13 -12.57
CA VAL A 125 -0.12 -12.87 -12.65
C VAL A 125 0.82 -11.67 -12.73
N LEU A 126 1.89 -11.64 -11.91
CA LEU A 126 2.89 -10.58 -12.00
C LEU A 126 3.57 -10.56 -13.37
N LYS A 127 3.96 -11.72 -13.92
CA LYS A 127 4.56 -11.82 -15.26
C LYS A 127 3.65 -11.24 -16.34
N TYR A 128 2.39 -11.65 -16.38
CA TYR A 128 1.44 -11.11 -17.36
C TYR A 128 1.22 -9.61 -17.17
N LEU A 129 1.18 -9.13 -15.93
CA LEU A 129 1.07 -7.69 -15.65
C LEU A 129 2.27 -6.91 -16.18
N LEU A 130 3.51 -7.43 -16.03
CA LEU A 130 4.69 -6.83 -16.62
C LEU A 130 4.63 -6.84 -18.16
N GLN A 131 4.24 -7.98 -18.75
CA GLN A 131 4.15 -8.13 -20.21
C GLN A 131 3.12 -7.18 -20.84
N LEU A 132 1.97 -6.97 -20.20
CA LEU A 132 0.94 -6.03 -20.65
C LEU A 132 1.41 -4.56 -20.60
N ASN A 133 2.50 -4.27 -19.91
CA ASN A 133 3.11 -2.94 -19.82
C ASN A 133 4.45 -2.87 -20.56
N ASP A 134 4.75 -3.84 -21.42
CA ASP A 134 5.98 -3.97 -22.21
C ASP A 134 7.27 -4.10 -21.38
N ILE A 135 7.17 -4.65 -20.17
CA ILE A 135 8.31 -4.80 -19.25
C ILE A 135 8.79 -6.24 -19.26
N GLN A 136 10.10 -6.43 -19.41
CA GLN A 136 10.76 -7.73 -19.32
C GLN A 136 11.60 -7.81 -18.05
N SER A 137 11.44 -8.90 -17.29
CA SER A 137 12.30 -9.21 -16.14
C SER A 137 12.90 -10.61 -16.33
N THR A 138 14.21 -10.67 -16.54
CA THR A 138 14.96 -11.93 -16.62
C THR A 138 14.88 -12.69 -15.30
N VAL A 139 15.03 -11.96 -14.18
CA VAL A 139 14.92 -12.50 -12.82
C VAL A 139 13.56 -13.17 -12.59
N LEU A 140 12.46 -12.52 -12.99
CA LEU A 140 11.12 -13.10 -12.87
C LEU A 140 10.96 -14.36 -13.73
N ASN A 141 11.50 -14.36 -14.94
CA ASN A 141 11.45 -15.52 -15.83
C ASN A 141 12.23 -16.72 -15.27
N GLU A 142 13.41 -16.48 -14.68
CA GLU A 142 14.21 -17.50 -13.99
C GLU A 142 13.45 -18.10 -12.81
N ILE A 143 12.84 -17.26 -11.96
CA ILE A 143 12.01 -17.71 -10.83
C ILE A 143 10.86 -18.60 -11.31
N ILE A 144 10.12 -18.16 -12.33
CA ILE A 144 8.98 -18.93 -12.84
C ILE A 144 9.46 -20.26 -13.45
N MET A 145 10.62 -20.29 -14.11
CA MET A 145 11.22 -21.51 -14.63
C MET A 145 11.61 -22.47 -13.49
N GLU A 146 12.26 -21.98 -12.44
CA GLU A 146 12.60 -22.77 -11.24
C GLU A 146 11.34 -23.34 -10.56
N LEU A 147 10.31 -22.51 -10.40
CA LEU A 147 9.02 -22.90 -9.83
C LEU A 147 8.30 -23.96 -10.68
N ASN A 148 8.36 -23.86 -12.02
CA ASN A 148 7.80 -24.85 -12.93
C ASN A 148 8.59 -26.16 -12.92
N HIS A 149 9.92 -26.11 -12.82
CA HIS A 149 10.72 -27.32 -12.69
C HIS A 149 10.39 -28.06 -11.38
N ALA A 150 10.25 -27.33 -10.28
CA ALA A 150 9.81 -27.88 -8.99
C ALA A 150 8.40 -28.49 -9.06
N TYR A 151 7.48 -27.87 -9.81
CA TYR A 151 6.13 -28.38 -10.07
C TYR A 151 6.17 -29.79 -10.67
N GLN A 152 6.99 -29.98 -11.72
CA GLN A 152 7.05 -31.23 -12.49
C GLN A 152 7.80 -32.34 -11.74
N ALA A 153 8.77 -31.98 -10.89
CA ALA A 153 9.63 -32.95 -10.19
C ALA A 153 8.95 -33.64 -8.99
N ASN A 154 7.94 -33.03 -8.35
CA ASN A 154 7.36 -33.52 -7.09
C ASN A 154 5.82 -33.57 -7.11
N SER A 155 5.25 -34.78 -7.18
CA SER A 155 3.79 -35.01 -7.14
C SER A 155 3.19 -35.11 -5.73
N LYS A 156 3.96 -34.87 -4.66
CA LYS A 156 3.48 -34.90 -3.27
C LYS A 156 4.05 -33.76 -2.44
N LYS A 157 3.14 -33.07 -1.73
CA LYS A 157 3.30 -32.09 -0.63
C LYS A 157 4.75 -31.67 -0.36
N ILE A 158 5.06 -30.45 -0.78
CA ILE A 158 6.40 -29.92 -0.80
C ILE A 158 6.82 -29.42 0.60
N ASN A 159 7.96 -29.87 1.12
CA ASN A 159 8.71 -29.13 2.15
C ASN A 159 9.69 -28.19 1.44
N ILE A 160 9.22 -26.99 1.10
CA ILE A 160 9.97 -26.05 0.23
C ILE A 160 11.18 -25.43 0.94
N ASN A 161 11.29 -25.55 2.26
CA ASN A 161 12.43 -25.02 3.00
C ASN A 161 13.74 -25.77 2.76
N SER A 162 13.72 -26.97 2.16
CA SER A 162 14.92 -27.82 2.02
C SER A 162 15.34 -28.09 0.57
N GLY A 163 14.69 -27.49 -0.44
CA GLY A 163 14.79 -28.00 -1.82
C GLY A 163 15.13 -27.04 -2.97
N TYR A 164 14.76 -25.75 -2.96
CA TYR A 164 14.92 -24.90 -4.16
C TYR A 164 15.13 -23.40 -3.90
N GLY A 165 15.84 -22.77 -4.86
CA GLY A 165 15.89 -21.35 -5.21
C GLY A 165 16.34 -20.38 -4.12
N HIS A 166 17.66 -20.20 -3.93
CA HIS A 166 18.19 -19.07 -3.15
C HIS A 166 17.55 -17.73 -3.56
N SER A 167 17.20 -17.59 -4.84
CA SER A 167 16.46 -16.49 -5.49
C SER A 167 15.07 -16.22 -4.88
N VAL A 168 14.19 -17.22 -4.84
CA VAL A 168 12.81 -17.07 -4.33
C VAL A 168 12.81 -16.74 -2.84
N LEU A 169 13.67 -17.43 -2.07
CA LEU A 169 13.82 -17.16 -0.64
C LEU A 169 14.43 -15.77 -0.39
N ALA A 170 15.39 -15.33 -1.20
CA ALA A 170 15.98 -14.00 -1.11
C ALA A 170 14.94 -12.92 -1.36
N ILE A 171 14.13 -13.03 -2.41
CA ILE A 171 13.06 -12.06 -2.71
C ILE A 171 12.02 -12.05 -1.60
N ARG A 172 11.65 -13.22 -1.09
CA ARG A 172 10.73 -13.35 0.03
C ARG A 172 11.24 -12.59 1.27
N ASN A 173 12.50 -12.79 1.64
CA ASN A 173 13.12 -12.14 2.79
C ASN A 173 13.32 -10.63 2.56
N ALA A 174 13.62 -10.23 1.33
CA ALA A 174 13.77 -8.82 0.97
C ALA A 174 12.43 -8.07 1.04
N LEU A 175 11.33 -8.68 0.57
CA LEU A 175 9.99 -8.12 0.71
C LEU A 175 9.57 -7.95 2.18
N LEU A 176 10.02 -8.83 3.08
CA LEU A 176 9.76 -8.71 4.52
C LEU A 176 10.43 -7.48 5.16
N VAL A 177 11.62 -7.11 4.68
CA VAL A 177 12.36 -5.94 5.19
C VAL A 177 11.98 -4.64 4.47
N GLY A 178 11.10 -4.72 3.46
CA GLY A 178 10.49 -3.58 2.79
C GLY A 178 11.17 -3.16 1.48
N ASP A 179 11.97 -4.03 0.88
CA ASP A 179 12.60 -3.75 -0.41
C ASP A 179 11.55 -3.63 -1.53
N SER A 180 11.80 -2.73 -2.48
CA SER A 180 10.91 -2.55 -3.64
C SER A 180 10.98 -3.77 -4.55
N ILE A 181 9.80 -4.33 -4.88
CA ILE A 181 9.70 -5.43 -5.86
C ILE A 181 10.34 -5.08 -7.21
N GLY A 182 10.34 -3.81 -7.63
CA GLY A 182 11.03 -3.36 -8.84
C GLY A 182 12.52 -3.65 -8.79
N SER A 183 13.19 -3.24 -7.70
CA SER A 183 14.62 -3.50 -7.49
C SER A 183 14.92 -4.99 -7.40
N LEU A 184 14.07 -5.77 -6.74
CA LEU A 184 14.24 -7.21 -6.58
C LEU A 184 14.11 -7.97 -7.90
N LEU A 185 13.33 -7.46 -8.84
CA LEU A 185 13.13 -8.04 -10.16
C LEU A 185 14.02 -7.40 -11.24
N ASN A 186 14.95 -6.53 -10.83
CA ASN A 186 15.82 -5.76 -11.72
C ASN A 186 15.05 -4.97 -12.80
N ILE A 187 13.95 -4.35 -12.39
CA ILE A 187 13.14 -3.44 -13.20
C ILE A 187 13.66 -2.02 -12.92
N ASP A 188 13.96 -1.26 -13.97
CA ASP A 188 14.41 0.13 -13.83
C ASP A 188 13.30 1.06 -13.32
N ASP A 189 13.68 2.26 -12.91
CA ASP A 189 12.76 3.24 -12.31
C ASP A 189 11.63 3.66 -13.27
N GLU A 190 11.89 3.78 -14.58
CA GLU A 190 10.91 4.24 -15.56
C GLU A 190 9.84 3.15 -15.79
N ASP A 191 10.28 1.92 -15.98
CA ASP A 191 9.40 0.76 -16.11
C ASP A 191 8.64 0.48 -14.81
N PHE A 192 9.30 0.63 -13.66
CA PHE A 192 8.64 0.47 -12.37
C PHE A 192 7.48 1.46 -12.18
N LEU A 193 7.63 2.71 -12.62
CA LEU A 193 6.56 3.72 -12.54
C LEU A 193 5.32 3.35 -13.36
N LYS A 194 5.45 2.57 -14.44
CA LYS A 194 4.31 2.08 -15.24
C LYS A 194 3.46 1.08 -14.46
N ILE A 195 4.09 0.24 -13.64
CA ILE A 195 3.38 -0.84 -12.91
C ILE A 195 2.89 -0.44 -11.52
N VAL A 196 3.51 0.56 -10.89
CA VAL A 196 3.12 1.06 -9.56
C VAL A 196 1.62 1.26 -9.37
N PRO A 197 0.84 1.81 -10.34
CA PRO A 197 -0.60 1.97 -10.21
C PRO A 197 -1.39 0.66 -9.98
N PHE A 198 -0.83 -0.48 -10.40
CA PHE A 198 -1.45 -1.79 -10.27
C PHE A 198 -0.96 -2.55 -9.03
N LEU A 199 0.05 -2.06 -8.31
CA LEU A 199 0.63 -2.74 -7.16
C LEU A 199 0.08 -2.20 -5.84
N CYS A 200 -0.06 -3.08 -4.86
CA CYS A 200 -0.37 -2.69 -3.49
C CYS A 200 0.28 -3.62 -2.46
N TYR A 201 0.23 -3.18 -1.20
CA TYR A 201 0.70 -3.94 -0.05
C TYR A 201 -0.44 -4.00 0.95
N ARG A 202 -0.86 -5.21 1.30
CA ARG A 202 -1.90 -5.48 2.30
C ARG A 202 -1.43 -6.56 3.26
N ASN A 203 -1.98 -6.61 4.47
CA ASN A 203 -1.44 -7.47 5.53
C ASN A 203 -1.70 -8.98 5.31
N ASP A 204 -2.62 -9.33 4.42
CA ASP A 204 -2.83 -10.71 4.00
C ASP A 204 -2.03 -11.05 2.73
N THR A 205 -2.10 -12.32 2.35
CA THR A 205 -1.37 -12.89 1.22
C THR A 205 -2.33 -13.33 0.11
N THR A 206 -3.44 -12.63 -0.12
CA THR A 206 -4.45 -12.98 -1.14
C THR A 206 -4.53 -11.91 -2.23
N LEU A 207 -4.82 -12.36 -3.45
CA LEU A 207 -5.23 -11.50 -4.55
C LEU A 207 -6.73 -11.32 -4.44
N LEU A 208 -7.17 -10.08 -4.24
CA LEU A 208 -8.58 -9.74 -4.15
C LEU A 208 -8.98 -8.94 -5.38
N VAL A 209 -10.22 -9.12 -5.82
CA VAL A 209 -10.85 -8.28 -6.83
C VAL A 209 -12.28 -8.05 -6.40
N ASN A 210 -12.65 -6.80 -6.12
CA ASN A 210 -14.06 -6.48 -5.92
C ASN A 210 -14.69 -6.12 -7.27
N ILE A 211 -15.53 -7.01 -7.77
CA ILE A 211 -16.14 -6.93 -9.11
C ILE A 211 -16.97 -5.65 -9.29
N ASN A 212 -17.62 -5.17 -8.22
CA ASN A 212 -18.53 -4.03 -8.26
C ASN A 212 -17.82 -2.67 -8.16
N THR A 213 -16.55 -2.66 -7.74
CA THR A 213 -15.71 -1.45 -7.67
C THR A 213 -14.68 -1.36 -8.80
N LEU A 214 -14.72 -2.31 -9.74
CA LEU A 214 -13.87 -2.30 -10.94
C LEU A 214 -14.09 -1.03 -11.78
N LYS A 215 -13.00 -0.52 -12.35
CA LYS A 215 -12.94 0.62 -13.26
C LYS A 215 -12.06 0.26 -14.44
N ALA A 216 -12.18 0.98 -15.56
CA ALA A 216 -11.40 0.70 -16.78
C ALA A 216 -9.88 0.60 -16.50
N LYS A 217 -9.36 1.44 -15.60
CA LYS A 217 -7.95 1.39 -15.17
C LYS A 217 -7.51 0.06 -14.54
N HIS A 218 -8.43 -0.82 -14.12
CA HIS A 218 -8.11 -2.14 -13.57
C HIS A 218 -8.07 -3.24 -14.64
N SER A 219 -8.37 -2.92 -15.91
CA SER A 219 -8.39 -3.89 -17.00
C SER A 219 -7.06 -4.66 -17.15
N PRO A 220 -5.87 -4.04 -17.09
CA PRO A 220 -4.60 -4.78 -17.17
C PRO A 220 -4.41 -5.79 -16.03
N LEU A 221 -4.88 -5.49 -14.82
CA LEU A 221 -4.84 -6.44 -13.71
C LEU A 221 -5.74 -7.64 -13.97
N LEU A 222 -6.95 -7.43 -14.49
CA LEU A 222 -7.86 -8.52 -14.85
C LEU A 222 -7.31 -9.38 -15.97
N GLN A 223 -6.75 -8.77 -17.03
CA GLN A 223 -6.06 -9.51 -18.10
C GLN A 223 -4.95 -10.38 -17.52
N ALA A 224 -4.15 -9.84 -16.59
CA ALA A 224 -3.09 -10.60 -15.93
C ALA A 224 -3.61 -11.74 -15.05
N ILE A 225 -4.70 -11.52 -14.30
CA ILE A 225 -5.39 -12.55 -13.50
C ILE A 225 -5.90 -13.68 -14.40
N PHE A 226 -6.44 -13.33 -15.56
CA PHE A 226 -6.89 -14.31 -16.55
C PHE A 226 -5.77 -14.83 -17.46
N MET A 227 -4.49 -14.57 -17.13
CA MET A 227 -3.33 -15.02 -17.91
C MET A 227 -3.41 -14.67 -19.40
N ASN A 228 -4.00 -13.51 -19.71
CA ASN A 228 -4.28 -13.03 -21.05
C ASN A 228 -5.20 -13.95 -21.89
N GLU A 229 -5.97 -14.84 -21.25
CA GLU A 229 -7.00 -15.67 -21.91
C GLU A 229 -8.24 -14.85 -22.30
N ILE A 230 -8.40 -13.67 -21.69
CA ILE A 230 -9.47 -12.72 -22.01
C ILE A 230 -8.81 -11.42 -22.43
N ASN A 231 -9.20 -10.92 -23.61
CA ASN A 231 -8.68 -9.68 -24.13
C ASN A 231 -9.24 -8.46 -23.36
N GLU A 232 -8.54 -7.32 -23.51
CA GLU A 232 -8.94 -6.05 -22.91
C GLU A 232 -10.37 -5.61 -23.24
N SER A 233 -10.82 -5.83 -24.49
CA SER A 233 -12.13 -5.38 -24.96
C SER A 233 -13.26 -6.06 -24.19
N ASP A 234 -13.18 -7.37 -24.00
CA ASP A 234 -14.20 -8.16 -23.32
C ASP A 234 -14.22 -7.87 -21.82
N ILE A 235 -13.06 -7.63 -21.21
CA ILE A 235 -12.97 -7.15 -19.81
C ILE A 235 -13.62 -5.78 -19.67
N ASN A 236 -13.34 -4.85 -20.59
CA ASN A 236 -13.93 -3.52 -20.56
C ASN A 236 -15.46 -3.57 -20.75
N LYS A 237 -16.00 -4.52 -21.54
CA LYS A 237 -17.46 -4.76 -21.62
C LYS A 237 -18.03 -5.18 -20.27
N ALA A 238 -17.36 -6.08 -19.54
CA ALA A 238 -17.81 -6.49 -18.21
C ALA A 238 -17.79 -5.33 -17.20
N ILE A 239 -16.74 -4.50 -17.22
CA ILE A 239 -16.62 -3.31 -16.38
C ILE A 239 -17.70 -2.27 -16.74
N LEU A 240 -18.02 -2.11 -18.02
CA LEU A 240 -19.06 -1.19 -18.49
C LEU A 240 -20.45 -1.70 -18.09
N PHE A 241 -20.74 -2.99 -18.25
CA PHE A 241 -21.99 -3.60 -17.82
C PHE A 241 -22.22 -3.38 -16.31
N LYS A 242 -21.17 -3.61 -15.51
CA LYS A 242 -21.12 -3.33 -14.06
C LYS A 242 -21.36 -1.85 -13.71
N SER A 243 -21.04 -0.92 -14.61
CA SER A 243 -21.26 0.51 -14.35
C SER A 243 -22.74 0.87 -14.46
N ASN A 244 -23.51 0.08 -15.20
CA ASN A 244 -24.96 0.25 -15.38
C ASN A 244 -25.79 -0.71 -14.53
N ASN A 245 -25.22 -1.84 -14.10
CA ASN A 245 -25.89 -2.91 -13.36
C ASN A 245 -24.99 -3.42 -12.22
N LYS A 246 -25.57 -3.90 -11.11
CA LYS A 246 -24.83 -4.59 -10.05
C LYS A 246 -24.73 -6.08 -10.36
N PHE A 247 -23.56 -6.68 -10.15
CA PHE A 247 -23.47 -8.14 -10.05
C PHE A 247 -23.86 -8.55 -8.63
N GLU A 248 -24.97 -9.28 -8.51
CA GLU A 248 -25.49 -9.76 -7.22
C GLU A 248 -24.62 -10.87 -6.64
N THR A 249 -23.98 -11.66 -7.50
CA THR A 249 -23.13 -12.78 -7.11
C THR A 249 -21.85 -12.79 -7.93
N ILE A 250 -20.80 -13.40 -7.38
CA ILE A 250 -19.56 -13.63 -8.10
C ILE A 250 -19.81 -14.50 -9.35
N ASP A 251 -20.65 -15.53 -9.24
CA ASP A 251 -20.99 -16.41 -10.36
C ASP A 251 -21.62 -15.64 -11.53
N SER A 252 -22.50 -14.67 -11.26
CA SER A 252 -23.09 -13.85 -12.33
C SER A 252 -22.06 -13.04 -13.13
N PHE A 253 -20.95 -12.63 -12.50
CA PHE A 253 -19.84 -11.98 -13.18
C PHE A 253 -19.06 -12.96 -14.06
N PHE A 254 -18.78 -14.16 -13.56
CA PHE A 254 -18.12 -15.21 -14.34
C PHE A 254 -18.97 -15.66 -15.53
N ASP A 255 -20.28 -15.86 -15.32
CA ASP A 255 -21.22 -16.22 -16.39
C ASP A 255 -21.28 -15.14 -17.46
N PHE A 256 -21.29 -13.86 -17.06
CA PHE A 256 -21.22 -12.75 -18.00
C PHE A 256 -19.95 -12.81 -18.84
N ILE A 257 -18.79 -13.03 -18.23
CA ILE A 257 -17.51 -13.13 -18.93
C ILE A 257 -17.52 -14.31 -19.90
N VAL A 258 -17.93 -15.50 -19.46
CA VAL A 258 -17.93 -16.72 -20.29
C VAL A 258 -18.89 -16.57 -21.46
N THR A 259 -20.03 -15.91 -21.27
CA THR A 259 -21.02 -15.69 -22.33
C THR A 259 -20.56 -14.67 -23.36
N ASN A 260 -19.77 -13.66 -22.95
CA ASN A 260 -19.41 -12.52 -23.78
C ASN A 260 -17.96 -12.48 -24.25
N SER A 261 -17.16 -13.52 -23.96
CA SER A 261 -15.75 -13.63 -24.39
C SER A 261 -15.43 -15.01 -24.94
N ILE A 262 -14.34 -15.11 -25.69
CA ILE A 262 -13.85 -16.38 -26.24
C ILE A 262 -12.85 -16.97 -25.23
N ILE A 263 -13.36 -17.64 -24.19
CA ILE A 263 -12.53 -18.30 -23.18
C ILE A 263 -12.87 -19.80 -23.08
N ASP A 264 -11.85 -20.63 -22.89
CA ASP A 264 -12.02 -22.04 -22.54
C ASP A 264 -12.57 -22.17 -21.10
N ILE A 265 -13.77 -22.73 -20.97
CA ILE A 265 -14.46 -22.96 -19.70
C ILE A 265 -13.58 -23.75 -18.72
N ASN A 266 -12.77 -24.70 -19.20
CA ASN A 266 -11.87 -25.46 -18.35
C ASN A 266 -10.76 -24.59 -17.75
N LYS A 267 -10.22 -23.64 -18.52
CA LYS A 267 -9.25 -22.68 -18.01
C LYS A 267 -9.89 -21.72 -17.02
N MET A 268 -11.11 -21.28 -17.29
CA MET A 268 -11.85 -20.39 -16.38
C MET A 268 -12.13 -21.08 -15.04
N ASN A 269 -12.56 -22.34 -15.06
CA ASN A 269 -12.75 -23.14 -13.85
C ASN A 269 -11.45 -23.30 -13.06
N LYS A 270 -10.32 -23.57 -13.74
CA LYS A 270 -9.01 -23.63 -13.07
C LYS A 270 -8.66 -22.33 -12.35
N ILE A 271 -8.93 -21.18 -12.95
CA ILE A 271 -8.66 -19.86 -12.34
C ILE A 271 -9.59 -19.63 -11.13
N ARG A 272 -10.85 -20.04 -11.23
CA ARG A 272 -11.83 -19.94 -10.12
C ARG A 272 -11.43 -20.80 -8.93
N ASP A 273 -10.80 -21.95 -9.17
CA ASP A 273 -10.41 -22.91 -8.13
C ASP A 273 -9.10 -22.52 -7.40
N ILE A 274 -8.48 -21.39 -7.78
CA ILE A 274 -7.26 -20.89 -7.13
C ILE A 274 -7.61 -20.29 -5.78
N ASN A 275 -7.20 -20.94 -4.70
CA ASN A 275 -7.59 -20.59 -3.33
C ASN A 275 -7.18 -19.18 -2.91
N ARG A 276 -6.12 -18.64 -3.54
CA ARG A 276 -5.51 -17.36 -3.19
C ARG A 276 -6.02 -16.19 -4.02
N LEU A 277 -6.82 -16.48 -5.04
CA LEU A 277 -7.56 -15.50 -5.80
C LEU A 277 -8.99 -15.48 -5.26
N LYS A 278 -9.45 -14.32 -4.79
CA LYS A 278 -10.83 -14.16 -4.34
C LYS A 278 -11.48 -12.98 -5.03
N PHE A 279 -12.59 -13.27 -5.69
CA PHE A 279 -13.50 -12.24 -6.15
C PHE A 279 -14.46 -11.91 -5.00
N LEU A 280 -14.74 -10.63 -4.83
CA LEU A 280 -15.58 -10.07 -3.78
C LEU A 280 -16.63 -9.17 -4.44
N HIS A 281 -17.72 -8.90 -3.74
CA HIS A 281 -18.79 -8.03 -4.25
C HIS A 281 -19.27 -6.99 -3.21
N ASP A 282 -18.92 -7.21 -1.94
CA ASP A 282 -19.43 -6.54 -0.74
C ASP A 282 -18.33 -6.08 0.25
N GLU A 283 -17.06 -6.41 -0.03
CA GLU A 283 -15.90 -6.02 0.77
C GLU A 283 -14.94 -5.13 -0.02
N TYR A 284 -14.37 -4.11 0.63
CA TYR A 284 -13.47 -3.15 0.01
C TYR A 284 -12.38 -2.68 0.98
N TYR A 285 -11.14 -2.74 0.54
CA TYR A 285 -9.95 -2.24 1.20
C TYR A 285 -9.42 -1.01 0.48
N PHE A 286 -9.06 0.01 1.26
CA PHE A 286 -8.43 1.21 0.75
C PHE A 286 -7.48 1.80 1.79
N SER A 287 -6.51 2.58 1.33
CA SER A 287 -5.69 3.41 2.20
C SER A 287 -6.11 4.86 2.07
N SER A 288 -6.03 5.62 3.16
CA SER A 288 -5.99 7.08 3.10
C SER A 288 -4.63 7.59 3.54
N ILE A 289 -4.24 8.73 3.00
CA ILE A 289 -3.03 9.47 3.35
C ILE A 289 -3.47 10.87 3.76
N PHE A 290 -3.54 11.14 5.06
CA PHE A 290 -3.75 12.48 5.61
C PHE A 290 -2.40 13.20 5.72
N ARG A 291 -2.35 14.44 5.26
CA ARG A 291 -1.16 15.31 5.25
C ARG A 291 -1.49 16.64 5.90
N LEU A 292 -0.64 17.03 6.83
CA LEU A 292 -0.68 18.33 7.49
C LEU A 292 0.63 19.04 7.18
N GLU A 293 0.53 20.15 6.44
CA GLU A 293 1.66 21.01 6.16
C GLU A 293 1.87 21.99 7.32
N SER A 294 3.12 22.18 7.73
CA SER A 294 3.48 23.08 8.81
C SER A 294 4.82 23.76 8.56
N LYS A 295 5.12 24.84 9.29
CA LYS A 295 6.36 25.62 9.11
C LYS A 295 7.65 24.80 9.32
N GLY A 296 7.58 23.63 9.95
CA GLY A 296 8.74 22.77 10.24
C GLY A 296 8.76 21.45 9.44
N GLY A 297 7.88 21.27 8.46
CA GLY A 297 7.81 20.05 7.66
C GLY A 297 6.39 19.51 7.51
N VAL A 298 6.29 18.31 6.94
CA VAL A 298 5.02 17.64 6.63
C VAL A 298 4.82 16.46 7.57
N HIS A 299 3.71 16.49 8.32
CA HIS A 299 3.23 15.34 9.10
C HIS A 299 2.24 14.56 8.26
N GLN A 300 2.38 13.23 8.25
CA GLN A 300 1.51 12.34 7.48
C GLN A 300 1.00 11.20 8.36
N LEU A 301 -0.30 10.89 8.21
CA LEU A 301 -0.93 9.68 8.73
C LEU A 301 -1.42 8.86 7.54
N MET A 302 -0.86 7.67 7.34
CA MET A 302 -1.37 6.70 6.40
C MET A 302 -2.14 5.63 7.15
N SER A 303 -3.38 5.39 6.73
CA SER A 303 -4.26 4.44 7.38
C SER A 303 -4.81 3.44 6.37
N LEU A 304 -4.87 2.17 6.75
CA LEU A 304 -5.48 1.10 5.96
C LEU A 304 -6.85 0.79 6.55
N PHE A 305 -7.86 0.77 5.71
CA PHE A 305 -9.25 0.52 6.09
C PHE A 305 -9.76 -0.75 5.45
N HIS A 306 -10.67 -1.41 6.15
CA HIS A 306 -11.54 -2.44 5.61
C HIS A 306 -12.99 -1.97 5.75
N MET A 307 -13.73 -2.06 4.66
CA MET A 307 -15.11 -1.62 4.54
C MET A 307 -15.97 -2.78 4.04
N ASN A 308 -17.11 -2.99 4.68
CA ASN A 308 -18.18 -3.85 4.18
C ASN A 308 -19.48 -3.04 4.08
N GLU A 309 -20.61 -3.68 3.77
CA GLU A 309 -21.90 -2.99 3.64
C GLU A 309 -22.42 -2.33 4.94
N LYS A 310 -21.85 -2.67 6.10
CA LYS A 310 -22.32 -2.24 7.43
C LYS A 310 -21.38 -1.25 8.11
N ASP A 311 -20.07 -1.44 7.99
CA ASP A 311 -19.07 -0.67 8.74
C ASP A 311 -17.76 -0.42 7.98
N VAL A 312 -16.96 0.50 8.55
CA VAL A 312 -15.57 0.76 8.15
C VAL A 312 -14.70 0.62 9.39
N THR A 313 -13.66 -0.19 9.28
CA THR A 313 -12.70 -0.45 10.36
C THR A 313 -11.30 -0.03 9.96
N VAL A 314 -10.55 0.51 10.92
CA VAL A 314 -9.13 0.85 10.72
C VAL A 314 -8.29 -0.38 11.06
N LEU A 315 -7.59 -0.92 10.06
CA LEU A 315 -6.73 -2.09 10.23
C LEU A 315 -5.33 -1.71 10.69
N GLN A 316 -4.81 -0.59 10.19
CA GLN A 316 -3.43 -0.17 10.47
C GLN A 316 -3.28 1.34 10.33
N ARG A 317 -2.38 1.91 11.14
CA ARG A 317 -1.95 3.31 11.05
C ARG A 317 -0.43 3.39 11.00
N ARG A 318 0.09 4.25 10.14
CA ARG A 318 1.51 4.61 10.08
C ARG A 318 1.62 6.13 10.10
N LEU A 319 2.31 6.64 11.11
CA LEU A 319 2.66 8.05 11.22
C LEU A 319 4.07 8.27 10.68
N SER A 320 4.26 9.35 9.94
CA SER A 320 5.57 9.77 9.45
C SER A 320 5.70 11.29 9.49
N PHE A 321 6.94 11.75 9.63
CA PHE A 321 7.31 13.15 9.59
C PHE A 321 8.47 13.33 8.61
N SER A 322 8.43 14.41 7.83
CA SER A 322 9.50 14.78 6.90
C SER A 322 9.83 16.26 7.09
N GLU A 323 11.09 16.56 7.42
CA GLU A 323 11.62 17.93 7.56
C GLU A 323 11.76 18.63 6.19
N GLU A 324 12.02 17.87 5.12
CA GLU A 324 12.10 18.37 3.75
C GLU A 324 10.81 18.11 2.97
N TYR A 325 10.33 19.13 2.27
CA TYR A 325 9.44 18.95 1.12
C TYR A 325 10.25 18.36 -0.03
N LYS A 326 10.54 17.05 0.02
CA LYS A 326 10.71 16.30 -1.22
C LYS A 326 9.31 16.02 -1.71
N LYS A 327 8.87 16.73 -2.75
CA LYS A 327 7.69 16.37 -3.55
C LYS A 327 7.82 14.88 -3.84
N SER A 328 7.14 14.06 -3.05
CA SER A 328 7.22 12.62 -3.15
C SER A 328 6.98 12.27 -4.61
N ARG A 329 7.90 11.53 -5.25
CA ARG A 329 7.67 10.89 -6.55
C ARG A 329 6.51 9.90 -6.38
N PHE A 330 5.30 10.43 -6.30
CA PHE A 330 4.09 9.73 -6.69
C PHE A 330 3.67 10.44 -7.97
N PRO A 331 3.50 9.72 -9.08
CA PRO A 331 3.04 10.33 -10.30
C PRO A 331 1.73 11.05 -10.00
N SER A 332 1.70 12.34 -10.29
CA SER A 332 0.45 13.05 -10.53
C SER A 332 -0.20 12.32 -11.69
N ILE A 333 -1.23 11.53 -11.40
CA ILE A 333 -2.19 11.16 -12.43
C ILE A 333 -2.81 12.49 -12.83
N ASN A 334 -2.38 13.03 -13.96
CA ASN A 334 -3.10 14.10 -14.63
C ASN A 334 -4.50 13.55 -14.92
N THR A 335 -5.46 13.98 -14.12
CA THR A 335 -6.87 13.97 -14.52
C THR A 335 -7.09 15.26 -15.27
N ASN A 336 -6.86 15.23 -16.58
CA ASN A 336 -7.45 16.13 -17.55
C ASN A 336 -7.59 15.29 -18.83
N ASP A 337 -8.83 15.04 -19.21
CA ASP A 337 -9.38 14.64 -20.51
C ASP A 337 -8.50 13.88 -21.51
#